data_AF-A0A4Y8C641-F1
#
_entry.id   AF-A0A4Y8C641-F1
#
_cell.length_a   1.000
_cell.length_b   1.000
_cell.length_c   1.000
_cell.angle_alpha   90.00
_cell.angle_beta   90.00
_cell.angle_gamma   90.00
#
_symmetry.space_group_name_H-M   'P 1'
#
loop_
_entity.id
_entity.type
_entity.pdbx_description
1 polymer ?
#
loop_
_entity_poly.entity_id
_entity_poly.type
_entity_poly.pdbx_seq_one_letter_code
_entity_poly.pdbx_strand_id
1 'polypeptide(L)'
;KLKGKNAIGTTGKGIGPSYADKINRTGHRVGELLEPQRLCEALMKDFEANKTFFEMLEIEIPSAEELLADLKRFNEILTPYITDTTRMLWKALDEDKRV
;
A
#
# COMPACT_ATOMS: atom_id res chain seq x y z
N LYS A 1 -0.53 1.41 22.10
CA LYS A 1 -0.69 0.64 23.36
C LYS A 1 0.59 -0.11 23.75
N LEU A 2 1.23 -0.88 22.85
CA LEU A 2 2.49 -1.63 23.12
C LEU A 2 3.69 -0.79 23.64
N LYS A 3 3.90 0.43 23.14
CA LYS A 3 5.00 1.29 23.59
C LYS A 3 4.71 2.08 24.88
N GLY A 4 3.51 1.95 25.45
CA GLY A 4 3.13 2.56 26.73
C GLY A 4 3.51 4.04 26.85
N LYS A 5 4.25 4.38 27.92
CA LYS A 5 4.75 5.73 28.20
C LYS A 5 5.73 6.28 27.14
N ASN A 6 6.31 5.41 26.32
CA ASN A 6 7.24 5.76 25.24
C ASN A 6 6.53 5.83 23.88
N ALA A 7 5.21 6.06 23.86
CA ALA A 7 4.47 6.23 22.63
C ALA A 7 4.91 7.51 21.90
N ILE A 8 5.07 7.41 20.58
CA ILE A 8 5.50 8.54 19.73
C ILE A 8 4.36 9.57 19.53
N GLY A 9 3.10 9.16 19.66
CA GLY A 9 1.94 10.00 19.32
C GLY A 9 1.60 9.99 17.83
N THR A 10 1.57 8.81 17.20
CA THR A 10 1.27 8.68 15.78
C THR A 10 -0.22 8.83 15.48
N THR A 11 -0.57 9.09 14.21
CA THR A 11 -1.96 9.21 13.74
C THR A 11 -2.72 7.89 13.64
N GLY A 12 -2.05 6.74 13.86
CA GLY A 12 -2.65 5.42 13.73
C GLY A 12 -2.96 4.97 12.30
N LYS A 13 -2.63 5.77 11.27
CA LYS A 13 -2.97 5.48 9.85
C LYS A 13 -1.97 4.58 9.12
N GLY A 14 -1.11 3.85 9.83
CA GLY A 14 -0.13 2.94 9.20
C GLY A 14 1.06 3.60 8.50
N ILE A 15 1.25 4.92 8.57
CA ILE A 15 2.33 5.64 7.84
C ILE A 15 3.72 5.06 8.12
N GLY A 16 4.07 4.85 9.39
CA GLY A 16 5.38 4.31 9.78
C GLY A 16 5.63 2.90 9.19
N PRO A 17 4.75 1.92 9.45
CA PRO A 17 4.84 0.59 8.84
C PRO A 17 4.97 0.61 7.31
N SER A 18 4.14 1.38 6.59
CA SER A 18 4.24 1.45 5.11
C SER A 18 5.59 1.98 4.62
N TYR A 19 6.20 2.94 5.32
CA TYR A 19 7.55 3.40 5.00
C TYR A 19 8.62 2.36 5.33
N ALA A 20 8.44 1.56 6.40
CA ALA A 20 9.35 0.47 6.72
C ALA A 20 9.37 -0.57 5.60
N ASP A 21 8.21 -0.97 5.08
CA ASP A 21 8.10 -1.92 3.96
C ASP A 21 8.75 -1.39 2.67
N LYS A 22 8.62 -0.08 2.40
CA LYS A 22 9.34 0.58 1.29
C LYS A 22 10.85 0.43 1.44
N ILE A 23 11.39 0.71 2.63
CA ILE A 23 12.84 0.63 2.88
C ILE A 23 13.33 -0.82 2.85
N ASN A 24 12.52 -1.76 3.34
CA ASN A 24 12.81 -3.18 3.31
C ASN A 24 12.63 -3.82 1.93
N ARG A 25 12.04 -3.09 0.97
CA ARG A 25 11.71 -3.56 -0.39
C ARG A 25 10.71 -4.72 -0.40
N THR A 26 9.81 -4.73 0.57
CA THR A 26 8.73 -5.72 0.72
C THR A 26 7.36 -5.12 0.44
N GLY A 27 7.23 -3.80 0.41
CA GLY A 27 5.94 -3.13 0.24
C GLY A 27 5.43 -3.09 -1.19
N HIS A 28 4.10 -3.07 -1.32
CA HIS A 28 3.39 -2.91 -2.59
C HIS A 28 3.30 -1.45 -3.05
N ARG A 29 3.26 -1.24 -4.37
CA ARG A 29 3.15 0.08 -5.01
C ARG A 29 1.91 0.17 -5.88
N VAL A 30 1.44 1.41 -6.12
CA VAL A 30 0.20 1.69 -6.86
C VAL A 30 0.12 1.03 -8.25
N GLY A 31 1.26 0.86 -8.93
CA GLY A 31 1.30 0.22 -10.25
C GLY A 31 0.85 -1.24 -10.24
N GLU A 32 0.93 -1.94 -9.11
CA GLU A 32 0.45 -3.32 -8.97
C GLU A 32 -1.07 -3.41 -9.02
N LEU A 33 -1.79 -2.30 -8.81
CA LEU A 33 -3.24 -2.27 -9.02
C LEU A 33 -3.63 -2.58 -10.47
N LEU A 34 -2.72 -2.45 -11.44
CA LEU A 34 -2.96 -2.83 -12.83
C LEU A 34 -3.12 -4.35 -13.02
N GLU A 35 -2.67 -5.15 -12.05
CA GLU A 35 -2.84 -6.62 -12.00
C GLU A 35 -3.49 -7.03 -10.65
N PRO A 36 -4.77 -6.71 -10.41
CA PRO A 36 -5.37 -6.80 -9.06
C PRO A 36 -5.41 -8.24 -8.51
N GLN A 37 -5.53 -9.26 -9.36
CA GLN A 37 -5.45 -10.66 -8.95
C GLN A 37 -4.06 -11.01 -8.39
N ARG A 38 -3.01 -10.62 -9.10
CA ARG A 38 -1.62 -10.86 -8.68
C ARG A 38 -1.30 -10.12 -7.38
N LEU A 39 -1.79 -8.88 -7.24
CA LEU A 39 -1.65 -8.12 -6.01
C LEU A 39 -2.39 -8.78 -4.83
N CYS A 40 -3.60 -9.30 -5.07
CA CYS A 40 -4.36 -10.04 -4.07
C CYS A 40 -3.61 -11.28 -3.58
N GLU A 41 -3.08 -12.09 -4.50
CA GLU A 41 -2.30 -13.30 -4.15
C GLU A 41 -1.07 -12.96 -3.31
N ALA A 42 -0.36 -11.88 -3.67
CA ALA A 42 0.82 -11.44 -2.93
C ALA A 42 0.47 -10.95 -1.52
N LEU A 43 -0.58 -10.12 -1.38
CA LEU A 43 -1.05 -9.65 -0.07
C LEU A 43 -1.55 -10.79 0.82
N MET A 44 -2.29 -11.76 0.28
CA MET A 44 -2.73 -12.93 1.05
C MET A 44 -1.56 -13.76 1.55
N LYS A 45 -0.49 -13.88 0.75
CA LYS A 45 0.75 -14.54 1.18
C LYS A 45 1.44 -13.77 2.31
N ASP A 46 1.47 -12.44 2.23
CA ASP A 46 2.04 -11.60 3.30
C ASP A 46 1.20 -11.68 4.57
N PHE A 47 -0.12 -11.75 4.46
CA PHE A 47 -1.02 -11.97 5.58
C PHE A 47 -0.76 -13.29 6.29
N GLU A 48 -0.62 -14.37 5.53
CA GLU A 48 -0.29 -15.69 6.10
C GLU A 48 1.09 -15.70 6.76
N ALA A 49 2.10 -15.10 6.12
CA ALA A 49 3.46 -15.02 6.67
C ALA A 49 3.53 -14.24 8.00
N ASN A 50 2.59 -13.30 8.21
CA ASN A 50 2.53 -12.45 9.40
C ASN A 50 1.34 -12.81 10.33
N LYS A 51 0.68 -13.95 10.12
CA LYS A 51 -0.55 -14.33 10.82
C LYS A 51 -0.45 -14.24 12.34
N THR A 52 0.61 -14.80 12.93
CA THR A 52 0.85 -14.76 14.38
C THR A 52 0.95 -13.33 14.93
N PHE A 53 1.49 -12.40 14.14
CA PHE A 53 1.57 -11.00 14.53
C PHE A 53 0.21 -10.32 14.50
N PHE A 54 -0.62 -10.60 13.48
CA PHE A 54 -1.99 -10.10 13.42
C PHE A 54 -2.87 -10.65 14.55
N GLU A 55 -2.75 -11.94 14.86
CA GLU A 55 -3.43 -12.57 16.01
C GLU A 55 -3.04 -11.90 17.33
N MET A 56 -1.74 -11.66 17.56
CA MET A 56 -1.25 -10.96 18.76
C MET A 56 -1.81 -9.53 18.88
N LEU A 57 -2.04 -8.87 17.74
CA LEU A 57 -2.59 -7.51 17.69
C LEU A 57 -4.12 -7.47 17.62
N GLU A 58 -4.79 -8.62 17.63
CA GLU A 58 -6.25 -8.73 17.47
C GLU A 58 -6.74 -8.06 16.17
N ILE A 59 -5.97 -8.20 15.09
CA ILE A 59 -6.30 -7.68 13.77
C ILE A 59 -6.97 -8.78 12.94
N GLU A 60 -8.17 -8.49 12.45
CA GLU A 60 -8.86 -9.36 11.50
C GLU A 60 -8.28 -9.20 10.08
N ILE A 61 -8.01 -10.34 9.45
CA ILE A 61 -7.51 -10.42 8.07
C ILE A 61 -8.71 -10.63 7.14
N PRO A 62 -8.85 -9.86 6.05
CA PRO A 62 -9.96 -10.04 5.11
C PRO A 62 -9.86 -11.37 4.35
N SER A 63 -10.98 -11.86 3.82
CA SER A 63 -10.95 -12.97 2.88
C SER A 63 -10.30 -12.56 1.54
N ALA A 64 -9.86 -13.55 0.76
CA ALA A 64 -9.32 -13.27 -0.57
C ALA A 64 -10.37 -12.64 -1.49
N GLU A 65 -11.64 -13.04 -1.34
CA GLU A 65 -12.76 -12.47 -2.10
C GLU A 65 -13.02 -11.00 -1.74
N GLU A 66 -13.02 -10.66 -0.45
CA GLU A 66 -13.20 -9.30 0.05
C GLU A 66 -12.07 -8.39 -0.41
N LEU A 67 -10.82 -8.84 -0.23
CA LEU A 67 -9.64 -8.10 -0.64
C LEU A 67 -9.63 -7.87 -2.15
N LEU A 68 -9.92 -8.90 -2.95
CA LEU A 68 -9.95 -8.77 -4.41
C LEU A 68 -11.04 -7.80 -4.87
N ALA A 69 -12.20 -7.78 -4.21
CA ALA A 69 -13.26 -6.83 -4.52
C ALA A 69 -12.81 -5.38 -4.27
N ASP A 70 -12.15 -5.12 -3.14
CA ASP A 70 -11.59 -3.80 -2.83
C ASP A 70 -10.50 -3.39 -3.83
N LEU A 71 -9.57 -4.29 -4.15
CA LEU A 71 -8.50 -4.03 -5.12
C LEU A 71 -9.05 -3.72 -6.52
N LYS A 72 -10.10 -4.43 -6.96
CA LYS A 72 -10.78 -4.14 -8.23
C LYS A 72 -11.46 -2.77 -8.21
N ARG A 73 -12.13 -2.40 -7.10
CA ARG A 73 -12.70 -1.06 -6.94
C ARG A 73 -11.62 0.02 -7.00
N PHE A 74 -10.47 -0.20 -6.35
CA PHE A 74 -9.35 0.75 -6.41
C PHE A 74 -8.73 0.81 -7.80
N ASN A 75 -8.58 -0.33 -8.50
CA ASN A 75 -8.14 -0.37 -9.89
C ASN A 75 -9.03 0.49 -10.78
N GLU A 76 -10.36 0.33 -10.70
CA GLU A 76 -11.32 1.09 -11.51
C GLU A 76 -11.18 2.61 -11.29
N ILE A 77 -11.05 3.04 -10.04
CA ILE A 77 -10.96 4.47 -9.69
C ILE A 77 -9.60 5.06 -10.03
N LEU A 78 -8.50 4.34 -9.77
CA LEU A 78 -7.15 4.90 -9.79
C LEU A 78 -6.42 4.71 -11.11
N THR A 79 -6.76 3.69 -11.90
CA THR A 79 -6.08 3.39 -13.19
C THR A 79 -5.96 4.61 -14.10
N PRO A 80 -6.99 5.48 -14.27
CA PRO A 80 -6.88 6.67 -15.12
C PRO A 80 -5.79 7.67 -14.69
N TYR A 81 -5.34 7.61 -13.44
CA TYR A 81 -4.35 8.53 -12.87
C TYR A 81 -2.95 7.90 -12.73
N ILE A 82 -2.81 6.59 -12.97
CA ILE A 82 -1.52 5.90 -12.88
C ILE A 82 -0.69 6.26 -14.11
N THR A 83 0.45 6.91 -13.89
CA THR A 83 1.39 7.31 -14.94
C THR A 83 2.81 7.39 -14.40
N ASP A 84 3.80 7.47 -15.29
CA ASP A 84 5.17 7.80 -14.92
C ASP A 84 5.25 9.29 -14.55
N THR A 85 5.10 9.56 -13.25
CA THR A 85 5.12 10.91 -12.71
C THR A 85 6.48 11.59 -12.88
N THR A 86 7.57 10.83 -12.92
CA THR A 86 8.92 11.38 -13.14
C THR A 86 9.01 11.93 -14.55
N ARG A 87 8.64 11.13 -15.55
CA ARG A 87 8.60 11.58 -16.95
C ARG A 87 7.60 12.73 -17.15
N MET A 88 6.44 12.67 -16.50
CA MET A 88 5.43 13.73 -16.57
C MET A 88 5.99 15.07 -16.09
N LEU A 89 6.69 15.07 -14.94
CA LEU A 89 7.29 16.29 -14.38
C LEU A 89 8.45 16.80 -15.23
N TRP A 90 9.35 15.92 -15.69
CA TRP A 90 10.45 16.32 -16.58
C TRP A 90 9.92 16.97 -17.87
N LYS A 91 8.91 16.35 -18.50
CA LYS A 91 8.27 16.93 -19.68
C LYS A 91 7.66 18.31 -19.40
N ALA A 92 7.03 18.49 -18.24
CA ALA A 92 6.45 19.78 -17.88
C ALA A 92 7.53 20.87 -17.71
N LEU A 93 8.66 20.52 -17.09
CA LEU A 93 9.80 21.42 -16.94
C LEU A 93 10.44 21.76 -18.31
N ASP A 94 10.60 20.79 -19.20
CA ASP A 94 11.13 21.00 -20.57
C ASP A 94 10.21 21.88 -21.44
N GLU A 95 8.91 21.90 -21.13
CA GLU A 95 7.90 22.74 -21.78
C GLU A 95 7.75 24.13 -21.11
N ASP A 96 8.69 24.53 -20.25
CA ASP A 96 8.68 25.80 -19.47
C ASP A 96 7.38 26.00 -18.65
N LYS A 97 6.73 24.91 -18.23
CA LYS A 97 5.54 25.00 -17.37
C LYS A 97 5.95 25.29 -15.92
N ARG A 98 5.12 26.07 -15.22
CA ARG A 98 5.25 26.26 -13.77
C ARG A 98 4.83 24.97 -13.04
N VAL A 99 5.75 24.40 -12.28
CA VAL A 99 5.57 23.21 -11.44
C VAL A 99 5.71 23.59 -9.98
#